data_AF-A0A497EWA4-F1
#
_entry.id   AF-A0A497EWA4-F1
#
_cell.length_a   1.000
_cell.length_b   1.000
_cell.length_c   1.000
_cell.angle_alpha   90.00
_cell.angle_beta   90.00
_cell.angle_gamma   90.00
#
_symmetry.space_group_name_H-M   'P 1'
#
loop_
_entity.id
_entity.type
_entity.pdbx_description
1 polymer ?
#
loop_
_entity_poly.entity_id
_entity_poly.type
_entity_poly.pdbx_seq_one_letter_code
_entity_poly.pdbx_strand_id
1 'polypeptide(L)'
;MIGKAILKHKSIDAAVIGEGEYTMLELVEKVEERERPANIKGVIYRKEGRIIENPPRNYIKNLDEIPFPAQNLLPMDLYGEYKGAIITSRGCPYSCTFCSKPVFGKTWRAHSPSYVLREKEELITKYKAEQISFLDDEFLLDRKRAEAILDGIIERRWKVKLYFWNGLRVDEVDEKILMKMKQAGCTTINYGVESVDPLVLKNIKKNITLTQIEKAVKIARKLGIKVNLFLMIGNPGDTYEHVEKIKRFLDKVEVDGVHLSMATPYIKTEF
;
A
#
# COMPACT_ATOMS: atom_id res chain seq x y z
N MET A 1 3.70 21.28 7.27
CA MET A 1 4.07 20.02 6.58
C MET A 1 4.87 19.15 7.53
N ILE A 2 4.69 17.81 7.49
CA ILE A 2 5.39 16.85 8.36
C ILE A 2 6.91 17.09 8.36
N GLY A 3 7.52 17.36 7.19
CA GLY A 3 8.93 17.72 7.09
C GLY A 3 9.35 18.87 8.03
N LYS A 4 8.61 19.99 8.05
CA LYS A 4 8.89 21.10 8.98
C LYS A 4 8.78 20.70 10.44
N ALA A 5 7.80 19.86 10.76
CA ALA A 5 7.59 19.40 12.13
C ALA A 5 8.77 18.54 12.60
N ILE A 6 9.26 17.64 11.75
CA ILE A 6 10.45 16.82 12.01
C ILE A 6 11.68 17.71 12.21
N LEU A 7 11.91 18.70 11.34
CA LEU A 7 13.04 19.63 11.48
C LEU A 7 12.89 20.63 12.63
N LYS A 8 11.84 20.59 13.46
CA LYS A 8 11.88 21.28 14.76
C LYS A 8 12.85 20.59 15.72
N HIS A 9 13.08 19.28 15.55
CA HIS A 9 14.09 18.56 16.31
C HIS A 9 15.49 19.00 15.85
N LYS A 10 16.29 19.55 16.77
CA LYS A 10 17.58 20.19 16.42
C LYS A 10 18.61 19.20 15.86
N SER A 11 18.50 17.92 16.20
CA SER A 11 19.40 16.86 15.71
C SER A 11 19.12 16.38 14.29
N ILE A 12 18.16 16.98 13.58
CA ILE A 12 17.83 16.63 12.21
C ILE A 12 18.22 17.80 11.31
N ASP A 13 19.10 17.52 10.36
CA ASP A 13 19.67 18.51 9.43
C ASP A 13 18.85 18.64 8.15
N ALA A 14 18.32 17.52 7.64
CA ALA A 14 17.51 17.48 6.43
C ALA A 14 16.47 16.34 6.48
N ALA A 15 15.44 16.46 5.65
CA ALA A 15 14.50 15.39 5.38
C ALA A 15 14.11 15.38 3.90
N VAL A 16 13.89 14.17 3.38
CA VAL A 16 13.37 13.91 2.04
C VAL A 16 11.85 13.82 2.10
N ILE A 17 11.17 14.52 1.20
CA ILE A 17 9.71 14.63 1.13
C ILE A 17 9.21 14.06 -0.20
N GLY A 18 8.31 13.08 -0.12
CA GLY A 18 7.77 12.39 -1.29
C GLY A 18 8.61 11.16 -1.65
N GLU A 19 8.71 10.86 -2.95
CA GLU A 19 9.52 9.77 -3.47
C GLU A 19 11.02 10.06 -3.29
N GLY A 20 11.70 9.12 -2.63
CA GLY A 20 13.02 9.34 -2.08
C GLY A 20 14.17 8.91 -2.98
N GLU A 21 13.93 8.13 -4.04
CA GLU A 21 14.98 7.45 -4.79
C GLU A 21 15.99 8.44 -5.41
N TYR A 22 15.52 9.33 -6.28
CA TYR A 22 16.39 10.35 -6.89
C TYR A 22 16.75 11.48 -5.91
N THR A 23 15.83 11.83 -5.01
CA THR A 23 16.05 12.91 -4.05
C THR A 23 17.17 12.57 -3.06
N MET A 24 17.17 11.33 -2.56
CA MET A 24 18.17 10.83 -1.62
C MET A 24 19.51 10.62 -2.33
N LEU A 25 19.51 10.14 -3.58
CA LEU A 25 20.73 10.04 -4.39
C LEU A 25 21.43 11.40 -4.51
N GLU A 26 20.72 12.42 -5.01
CA GLU A 26 21.28 13.78 -5.14
C GLU A 26 21.72 14.36 -3.78
N LEU A 27 21.00 14.04 -2.70
CA LEU A 27 21.35 14.46 -1.34
C LEU A 27 22.67 13.82 -0.88
N VAL A 28 22.84 12.53 -1.09
CA VAL A 28 24.07 11.80 -0.72
C VAL A 28 25.26 12.34 -1.50
N GLU A 29 25.14 12.51 -2.82
CA GLU A 29 26.19 13.08 -3.67
C GLU A 29 26.63 14.46 -3.16
N LYS A 30 25.68 15.33 -2.81
CA LYS A 30 26.00 16.66 -2.26
C LYS A 30 26.68 16.60 -0.89
N VAL A 31 26.27 15.67 -0.03
CA VAL A 31 26.88 15.48 1.29
C VAL A 31 28.31 14.95 1.16
N GLU A 32 28.58 14.06 0.20
CA GLU A 32 29.94 13.56 -0.08
C GLU A 32 30.88 14.67 -0.57
N GLU A 33 30.36 15.60 -1.39
CA GLU A 33 31.05 16.83 -1.81
C GLU A 33 31.19 17.88 -0.68
N ARG A 34 30.66 17.59 0.52
CA ARG A 34 30.55 18.52 1.66
C ARG A 34 29.79 19.81 1.32
N GLU A 35 28.89 19.71 0.34
CA GLU A 35 28.01 20.79 -0.08
C GLU A 35 26.69 20.79 0.70
N ARG A 36 26.04 21.96 0.73
CA ARG A 36 24.71 22.08 1.32
C ARG A 36 23.66 21.50 0.36
N PRO A 37 22.55 20.94 0.87
CA PRO A 37 21.48 20.40 0.03
C PRO A 37 20.57 21.49 -0.55
N ALA A 38 21.15 22.58 -1.02
CA ALA A 38 20.43 23.65 -1.70
C ALA A 38 20.01 23.17 -3.10
N ASN A 39 18.82 23.57 -3.54
CA ASN A 39 18.26 23.28 -4.87
C ASN A 39 17.95 21.80 -5.17
N ILE A 40 18.14 20.88 -4.21
CA ILE A 40 17.72 19.49 -4.36
C ILE A 40 16.20 19.41 -4.20
N LYS A 41 15.48 19.12 -5.30
CA LYS A 41 14.01 19.02 -5.28
C LYS A 41 13.57 17.91 -4.32
N GLY A 42 12.57 18.20 -3.49
CA GLY A 42 12.05 17.27 -2.48
C GLY A 42 12.81 17.27 -1.15
N VAL A 43 13.81 18.14 -0.96
CA VAL A 43 14.53 18.27 0.32
C VAL A 43 14.03 19.47 1.12
N ILE A 44 13.85 19.26 2.42
CA ILE A 44 13.76 20.31 3.42
C ILE A 44 14.98 20.21 4.33
N TYR A 45 15.64 21.33 4.65
CA TYR A 45 16.90 21.31 5.40
C TYR A 45 17.06 22.52 6.33
N ARG A 46 18.01 22.43 7.25
CA ARG A 46 18.37 23.50 8.17
C ARG A 46 19.58 24.29 7.66
N LYS A 47 19.49 25.61 7.67
CA LYS A 47 20.60 26.54 7.44
C LYS A 47 20.56 27.65 8.47
N GLU A 48 21.63 27.78 9.25
CA GLU A 48 21.81 28.89 10.22
C GLU A 48 20.58 29.06 11.14
N GLY A 49 20.07 27.94 11.65
CA GLY A 49 18.90 27.89 12.53
C GLY A 49 17.53 28.02 11.83
N ARG A 50 17.50 28.32 10.53
CA ARG A 50 16.27 28.43 9.73
C ARG A 50 15.98 27.15 8.96
N ILE A 51 14.70 26.84 8.80
CA ILE A 51 14.25 25.71 7.97
C ILE A 51 13.98 26.24 6.56
N ILE A 52 14.63 25.64 5.57
CA ILE A 52 14.51 25.97 4.15
C ILE A 52 13.85 24.80 3.43
N GLU A 53 12.86 25.12 2.60
CA GLU A 53 12.17 24.15 1.73
C GLU A 53 12.60 24.37 0.29
N ASN A 54 13.18 23.34 -0.33
CA ASN A 54 13.37 23.34 -1.77
C ASN A 54 12.03 23.01 -2.47
N PRO A 55 11.90 23.31 -3.78
CA PRO A 55 10.72 22.93 -4.55
C PRO A 55 10.45 21.42 -4.49
N PRO A 56 9.17 20.98 -4.61
CA PRO A 56 8.83 19.56 -4.63
C PRO A 56 9.44 18.87 -5.85
N ARG A 57 9.73 17.56 -5.73
CA ARG A 57 10.10 16.71 -6.86
C ARG A 57 8.85 16.14 -7.52
N ASN A 58 8.87 16.07 -8.86
CA ASN A 58 7.83 15.39 -9.61
C ASN A 58 7.90 13.88 -9.37
N TYR A 59 6.74 13.21 -9.41
CA TYR A 59 6.69 11.77 -9.32
C TYR A 59 7.47 11.07 -10.44
N ILE A 60 8.10 9.94 -10.11
CA ILE A 60 8.82 9.07 -11.03
C ILE A 60 7.83 8.49 -12.03
N LYS A 61 7.93 8.83 -13.31
CA LYS A 61 6.93 8.42 -14.31
C LYS A 61 7.00 6.92 -14.63
N ASN A 62 8.20 6.43 -14.90
CA ASN A 62 8.47 5.05 -15.22
C ASN A 62 9.05 4.35 -14.00
N LEU A 63 8.25 3.52 -13.33
CA LEU A 63 8.73 2.83 -12.14
C LEU A 63 9.79 1.76 -12.47
N ASP A 64 9.81 1.22 -13.70
CA ASP A 64 10.79 0.19 -14.10
C ASP A 64 12.25 0.70 -14.14
N GLU A 65 12.47 2.03 -14.05
CA GLU A 65 13.81 2.61 -13.88
C GLU A 65 14.36 2.44 -12.46
N ILE A 66 13.49 2.22 -11.48
CA ILE A 66 13.89 1.99 -10.09
C ILE A 66 14.47 0.58 -10.01
N PRO A 67 15.69 0.39 -9.45
CA PRO A 67 16.25 -0.94 -9.29
C PRO A 67 15.48 -1.74 -8.24
N PHE A 68 15.66 -3.07 -8.23
CA PHE A 68 15.16 -3.87 -7.12
C PHE A 68 15.75 -3.38 -5.79
N PRO A 69 14.99 -3.47 -4.69
CA PRO A 69 15.52 -3.15 -3.37
C PRO A 69 16.80 -3.95 -3.11
N ALA A 70 17.79 -3.34 -2.45
CA ALA A 70 19.09 -3.99 -2.19
C ALA A 70 18.99 -5.03 -1.05
N GLN A 71 18.18 -6.08 -1.23
CA GLN A 71 17.95 -7.10 -0.20
C GLN A 71 19.22 -7.85 0.20
N ASN A 72 20.23 -7.87 -0.67
CA ASN A 72 21.56 -8.42 -0.37
C ASN A 72 22.31 -7.66 0.73
N LEU A 73 21.90 -6.43 1.06
CA LEU A 73 22.45 -5.64 2.16
C LEU A 73 21.73 -5.90 3.49
N LEU A 74 20.64 -6.67 3.47
CA LEU A 74 19.81 -6.95 4.63
C LEU A 74 20.05 -8.37 5.14
N PRO A 75 19.93 -8.60 6.46
CA PRO A 75 19.99 -9.95 7.03
C PRO A 75 18.67 -10.68 6.76
N MET A 76 18.43 -11.07 5.50
CA MET A 76 17.14 -11.56 5.01
C MET A 76 16.59 -12.74 5.81
N ASP A 77 17.43 -13.57 6.41
CA ASP A 77 16.98 -14.69 7.24
C ASP A 77 16.23 -14.28 8.50
N LEU A 78 16.46 -13.07 9.02
CA LEU A 78 15.73 -12.53 10.17
C LEU A 78 14.28 -12.16 9.82
N TYR A 79 13.94 -12.02 8.53
CA TYR A 79 12.63 -11.55 8.10
C TYR A 79 11.59 -12.68 7.97
N GLY A 80 11.98 -13.95 8.05
CA GLY A 80 11.04 -15.09 8.04
C GLY A 80 10.05 -15.05 6.86
N GLU A 81 8.75 -15.03 7.15
CA GLU A 81 7.68 -14.94 6.15
C GLU A 81 7.57 -13.55 5.46
N TYR A 82 8.21 -12.53 6.01
CA TYR A 82 8.21 -11.15 5.50
C TYR A 82 9.35 -10.87 4.51
N LYS A 83 10.17 -11.87 4.16
CA LYS A 83 11.23 -11.74 3.15
C LYS A 83 10.71 -11.24 1.81
N GLY A 84 9.49 -11.62 1.45
CA GLY A 84 8.86 -11.28 0.20
C GLY A 84 7.84 -10.16 0.34
N ALA A 85 8.28 -8.91 0.30
CA ALA A 85 7.40 -7.75 0.27
C ALA A 85 7.70 -6.91 -0.97
N ILE A 86 6.67 -6.64 -1.78
CA ILE A 86 6.81 -5.90 -3.05
C ILE A 86 5.78 -4.79 -3.16
N ILE A 87 6.19 -3.67 -3.77
CA ILE A 87 5.32 -2.57 -4.19
C ILE A 87 5.33 -2.56 -5.70
N THR A 88 4.23 -2.98 -6.32
CA THR A 88 4.15 -3.14 -7.78
C THR A 88 3.51 -1.94 -8.47
N SER A 89 2.86 -1.08 -7.70
CA SER A 89 2.27 0.18 -8.12
C SER A 89 2.28 1.21 -6.99
N ARG A 90 2.21 2.49 -7.35
CA ARG A 90 2.26 3.64 -6.45
C ARG A 90 1.13 4.60 -6.75
N GLY A 91 0.53 5.12 -5.69
CA GLY A 91 -0.52 6.13 -5.75
C GLY A 91 -1.91 5.49 -5.91
N CYS A 92 -2.93 6.25 -5.52
CA CYS A 92 -4.31 5.74 -5.51
C CYS A 92 -5.28 6.87 -5.90
N PRO A 93 -6.08 6.73 -6.97
CA PRO A 93 -6.90 7.82 -7.50
C PRO A 93 -8.16 8.12 -6.67
N TYR A 94 -8.56 7.21 -5.78
CA TYR A 94 -9.76 7.40 -4.95
C TYR A 94 -9.62 8.59 -3.98
N SER A 95 -10.74 9.06 -3.45
CA SER A 95 -10.83 10.28 -2.64
C SER A 95 -11.22 10.04 -1.18
N CYS A 96 -10.96 8.84 -0.65
CA CYS A 96 -11.30 8.49 0.73
C CYS A 96 -10.73 9.52 1.71
N THR A 97 -11.58 10.05 2.59
CA THR A 97 -11.25 11.27 3.36
C THR A 97 -10.11 11.05 4.36
N PHE A 98 -10.02 9.84 4.93
CA PHE A 98 -9.01 9.40 5.90
C PHE A 98 -7.66 9.01 5.30
N CYS A 99 -7.58 8.82 3.98
CA CYS A 99 -6.44 8.14 3.39
C CYS A 99 -5.23 9.08 3.31
N SER A 100 -4.17 8.73 4.04
CA SER A 100 -2.90 9.43 4.01
C SER A 100 -2.11 9.02 2.76
N LYS A 101 -2.21 9.83 1.70
CA LYS A 101 -1.49 9.64 0.42
C LYS A 101 -0.32 10.61 0.19
N PRO A 102 0.40 11.12 1.21
CA PRO A 102 1.32 12.25 1.02
C PRO A 102 2.56 11.89 0.21
N VAL A 103 2.92 10.60 0.11
CA VAL A 103 4.14 10.14 -0.59
C VAL A 103 3.88 9.90 -2.07
N PHE A 104 2.89 9.07 -2.41
CA PHE A 104 2.64 8.66 -3.80
C PHE A 104 1.50 9.42 -4.50
N GLY A 105 0.68 10.14 -3.74
CA GLY A 105 -0.38 10.98 -4.27
C GLY A 105 -1.53 10.22 -4.94
N LYS A 106 -2.21 10.93 -5.86
CA LYS A 106 -3.42 10.46 -6.55
C LYS A 106 -3.15 9.85 -7.93
N THR A 107 -1.95 10.02 -8.47
CA THR A 107 -1.59 9.52 -9.79
C THR A 107 -1.07 8.11 -9.67
N TRP A 108 -1.89 7.15 -10.08
CA TRP A 108 -1.49 5.75 -10.12
C TRP A 108 -0.45 5.51 -11.22
N ARG A 109 0.61 4.81 -10.85
CA ARG A 109 1.74 4.42 -11.72
C ARG A 109 2.15 3.03 -11.31
N ALA A 110 2.67 2.22 -12.24
CA ALA A 110 3.02 0.86 -11.92
C ALA A 110 4.27 0.38 -12.64
N HIS A 111 4.92 -0.61 -12.02
CA HIS A 111 5.90 -1.43 -12.69
C HIS A 111 5.24 -2.30 -13.76
N SER A 112 5.97 -2.61 -14.84
CA SER A 112 5.49 -3.55 -15.85
C SER A 112 5.33 -4.95 -15.27
N PRO A 113 4.47 -5.81 -15.85
CA PRO A 113 4.38 -7.20 -15.44
C PRO A 113 5.73 -7.93 -15.45
N SER A 114 6.58 -7.61 -16.44
CA SER A 114 7.92 -8.22 -16.55
C SER A 114 8.83 -7.87 -15.39
N TYR A 115 8.80 -6.61 -14.92
CA TYR A 115 9.56 -6.18 -13.76
C TYR A 115 9.11 -6.93 -12.50
N VAL A 116 7.80 -6.96 -12.25
CA VAL A 116 7.21 -7.61 -11.06
C VAL A 116 7.54 -9.10 -11.02
N LEU A 117 7.47 -9.78 -12.16
CA LEU A 117 7.81 -11.19 -12.26
C LEU A 117 9.30 -11.44 -11.99
N ARG A 118 10.21 -10.58 -12.49
CA ARG A 118 11.65 -10.71 -12.20
C ARG A 118 11.97 -10.45 -10.73
N GLU A 119 11.39 -9.42 -10.11
CA GLU A 119 11.60 -9.12 -8.69
C GLU A 119 11.14 -10.30 -7.82
N LYS A 120 9.95 -10.83 -8.11
CA LYS A 120 9.40 -12.02 -7.46
C LYS A 120 10.29 -13.24 -7.63
N GLU A 121 10.84 -13.45 -8.84
CA GLU A 121 11.77 -14.54 -9.11
C GLU A 121 13.02 -14.44 -8.24
N GLU A 122 13.61 -13.25 -8.08
CA GLU A 122 14.78 -13.06 -7.22
C GLU A 122 14.44 -13.35 -5.75
N LEU A 123 13.31 -12.85 -5.25
CA LEU A 123 12.84 -13.11 -3.89
C LEU A 123 12.69 -14.61 -3.60
N ILE A 124 12.13 -15.36 -4.54
CA ILE A 124 11.91 -16.81 -4.38
C ILE A 124 13.22 -17.59 -4.52
N THR A 125 13.99 -17.32 -5.57
CA THR A 125 15.14 -18.16 -5.94
C THR A 125 16.38 -17.86 -5.12
N LYS A 126 16.67 -16.58 -4.86
CA LYS A 126 17.86 -16.12 -4.13
C LYS A 126 17.60 -16.01 -2.65
N TYR A 127 16.49 -15.37 -2.26
CA TYR A 127 16.19 -15.09 -0.85
C TYR A 127 15.23 -16.11 -0.20
N LYS A 128 14.82 -17.15 -0.94
CA LYS A 128 13.99 -18.26 -0.46
C LYS A 128 12.68 -17.79 0.18
N ALA A 129 12.07 -16.74 -0.36
CA ALA A 129 10.77 -16.26 0.09
C ALA A 129 9.68 -17.30 -0.20
N GLU A 130 8.98 -17.74 0.85
CA GLU A 130 7.85 -18.68 0.76
C GLU A 130 6.50 -17.97 0.56
N GLN A 131 6.47 -16.67 0.82
CA GLN A 131 5.33 -15.79 0.68
C GLN A 131 5.75 -14.50 -0.02
N ILE A 132 4.85 -13.95 -0.85
CA ILE A 132 4.97 -12.62 -1.44
C ILE A 132 3.76 -11.80 -1.02
N SER A 133 4.03 -10.72 -0.28
CA SER A 133 3.08 -9.72 0.16
C SER A 133 3.08 -8.54 -0.81
N PHE A 134 1.94 -8.30 -1.45
CA PHE A 134 1.70 -7.11 -2.26
C PHE A 134 1.32 -5.94 -1.34
N LEU A 135 2.09 -4.86 -1.42
CA LEU A 135 1.96 -3.65 -0.61
C LEU A 135 1.44 -2.46 -1.43
N ASP A 136 0.86 -2.73 -2.60
CA ASP A 136 0.22 -1.72 -3.43
C ASP A 136 -0.95 -1.07 -2.70
N ASP A 137 -1.14 0.25 -2.89
CA ASP A 137 -2.38 0.90 -2.48
C ASP A 137 -3.57 0.39 -3.31
N GLU A 138 -3.34 0.10 -4.61
CA GLU A 138 -4.37 -0.40 -5.52
C GLU A 138 -3.76 -1.32 -6.60
N PHE A 139 -3.64 -2.62 -6.29
CA PHE A 139 -3.10 -3.62 -7.21
C PHE A 139 -3.99 -3.85 -8.46
N LEU A 140 -5.32 -3.82 -8.28
CA LEU A 140 -6.30 -4.21 -9.31
C LEU A 140 -6.76 -3.07 -10.23
N LEU A 141 -6.28 -1.84 -10.00
CA LEU A 141 -6.76 -0.66 -10.74
C LEU A 141 -6.61 -0.81 -12.27
N ASP A 142 -5.46 -1.31 -12.72
CA ASP A 142 -5.31 -1.78 -14.11
C ASP A 142 -5.52 -3.30 -14.15
N ARG A 143 -6.75 -3.70 -14.47
CA ARG A 143 -7.16 -5.10 -14.55
C ARG A 143 -6.32 -5.92 -15.53
N LYS A 144 -5.96 -5.36 -16.68
CA LYS A 144 -5.17 -6.10 -17.70
C LYS A 144 -3.76 -6.36 -17.20
N ARG A 145 -3.14 -5.36 -16.58
CA ARG A 145 -1.82 -5.52 -15.97
C ARG A 145 -1.84 -6.53 -14.83
N ALA A 146 -2.84 -6.46 -13.94
CA ALA A 146 -2.98 -7.40 -12.83
C ALA A 146 -3.16 -8.84 -13.34
N GLU A 147 -4.01 -9.06 -14.35
CA GLU A 147 -4.17 -10.37 -14.99
C GLU A 147 -2.86 -10.88 -15.59
N ALA A 148 -2.09 -10.03 -16.30
CA ALA A 148 -0.81 -10.41 -16.88
C ALA A 148 0.23 -10.83 -15.83
N ILE A 149 0.25 -10.17 -14.66
CA ILE A 149 1.12 -10.57 -13.53
C ILE A 149 0.68 -11.93 -12.99
N LEU A 150 -0.61 -12.12 -12.74
CA LEU A 150 -1.13 -13.38 -12.21
C LEU A 150 -0.91 -14.54 -13.19
N ASP A 151 -1.11 -14.31 -14.49
CA ASP A 151 -0.86 -15.30 -15.54
C ASP A 151 0.62 -15.67 -15.58
N GLY A 152 1.52 -14.69 -15.54
CA GLY A 152 2.96 -14.95 -15.48
C GLY A 152 3.40 -15.73 -14.23
N ILE A 153 2.70 -15.57 -13.10
CA ILE A 153 2.93 -16.37 -11.87
C ILE A 153 2.45 -17.81 -12.07
N ILE A 154 1.25 -17.99 -12.63
CA ILE A 154 0.66 -19.31 -12.89
C ILE A 154 1.53 -20.11 -13.86
N GLU A 155 1.98 -19.49 -14.96
CA GLU A 155 2.84 -20.11 -15.98
C GLU A 155 4.16 -20.63 -15.41
N ARG A 156 4.78 -19.87 -14.50
CA ARG A 156 6.06 -20.24 -13.86
C ARG A 156 5.91 -21.29 -12.76
N ARG A 157 4.68 -21.57 -12.31
CA ARG A 157 4.36 -22.61 -11.31
C ARG A 157 5.16 -22.46 -10.02
N TRP A 158 5.43 -21.22 -9.60
CA TRP A 158 6.13 -20.97 -8.35
C TRP A 158 5.31 -21.48 -7.17
N LYS A 159 5.94 -22.28 -6.30
CA LYS A 159 5.33 -22.74 -5.04
C LYS A 159 5.51 -21.66 -3.98
N VAL A 160 4.66 -20.64 -4.04
CA VAL A 160 4.76 -19.45 -3.20
C VAL A 160 3.36 -18.95 -2.85
N LYS A 161 3.17 -18.54 -1.59
CA LYS A 161 1.89 -17.97 -1.14
C LYS A 161 1.81 -16.51 -1.57
N LEU A 162 0.65 -16.06 -2.05
CA LEU A 162 0.40 -14.63 -2.27
C LEU A 162 -0.51 -14.07 -1.18
N TYR A 163 -0.14 -12.91 -0.68
CA TYR A 163 -0.91 -12.17 0.30
C TYR A 163 -1.07 -10.71 -0.14
N PHE A 164 -2.30 -10.22 -0.24
CA PHE A 164 -2.61 -8.82 -0.49
C PHE A 164 -2.73 -8.07 0.84
N TRP A 165 -1.59 -7.64 1.39
CA TRP A 165 -1.47 -7.13 2.75
C TRP A 165 -2.13 -5.76 2.93
N ASN A 166 -1.87 -4.81 2.03
CA ASN A 166 -2.49 -3.48 2.10
C ASN A 166 -3.98 -3.50 1.74
N GLY A 167 -4.44 -4.65 1.24
CA GLY A 167 -5.82 -4.96 0.98
C GLY A 167 -6.27 -4.59 -0.42
N LEU A 168 -7.47 -5.04 -0.74
CA LEU A 168 -8.15 -4.78 -2.00
C LEU A 168 -9.47 -4.06 -1.74
N ARG A 169 -9.91 -3.32 -2.74
CA ARG A 169 -11.25 -2.77 -2.81
C ARG A 169 -12.26 -3.84 -3.21
N VAL A 170 -13.39 -3.92 -2.50
CA VAL A 170 -14.42 -4.93 -2.75
C VAL A 170 -15.18 -4.70 -4.07
N ASP A 171 -15.19 -3.47 -4.57
CA ASP A 171 -15.76 -3.08 -5.86
C ASP A 171 -14.83 -3.34 -7.06
N GLU A 172 -13.56 -3.67 -6.81
CA GLU A 172 -12.58 -4.04 -7.84
C GLU A 172 -12.46 -5.56 -8.03
N VAL A 173 -13.14 -6.37 -7.21
CA VAL A 173 -13.07 -7.84 -7.28
C VAL A 173 -14.35 -8.47 -7.85
N ASP A 174 -14.16 -9.53 -8.61
CA ASP A 174 -15.19 -10.43 -9.11
C ASP A 174 -14.72 -11.90 -9.02
N GLU A 175 -15.59 -12.85 -9.37
CA GLU A 175 -15.25 -14.28 -9.31
C GLU A 175 -14.09 -14.64 -10.25
N LYS A 176 -14.01 -14.02 -11.43
CA LYS A 176 -12.96 -14.31 -12.42
C LYS A 176 -11.58 -13.95 -11.88
N ILE A 177 -11.41 -12.73 -11.34
CA ILE A 177 -10.12 -12.29 -10.82
C ILE A 177 -9.75 -13.06 -9.55
N LEU A 178 -10.70 -13.34 -8.66
CA LEU A 178 -10.44 -14.10 -7.43
C LEU A 178 -10.05 -15.56 -7.74
N MET A 179 -10.67 -16.17 -8.75
CA MET A 179 -10.24 -17.49 -9.25
C MET A 179 -8.81 -17.45 -9.77
N LYS A 180 -8.45 -16.43 -10.57
CA LYS A 180 -7.09 -16.27 -11.09
C LYS A 180 -6.08 -16.03 -9.96
N MET A 181 -6.42 -15.20 -8.97
CA MET A 181 -5.60 -14.99 -7.78
C MET A 181 -5.39 -16.29 -7.00
N LYS A 182 -6.43 -17.10 -6.82
CA LYS A 182 -6.33 -18.42 -6.17
C LYS A 182 -5.38 -19.34 -6.94
N GLN A 183 -5.51 -19.42 -8.27
CA GLN A 183 -4.64 -20.22 -9.13
C GLN A 183 -3.17 -19.76 -9.05
N ALA A 184 -2.93 -18.46 -8.92
CA ALA A 184 -1.60 -17.88 -8.73
C ALA A 184 -1.01 -18.12 -7.33
N GLY A 185 -1.73 -18.77 -6.42
CA GLY A 185 -1.27 -19.09 -5.07
C GLY A 185 -1.74 -18.11 -3.98
N CYS A 186 -2.76 -17.29 -4.24
CA CYS A 186 -3.32 -16.42 -3.21
C CYS A 186 -3.96 -17.23 -2.07
N THR A 187 -3.46 -17.00 -0.86
CA THR A 187 -3.93 -17.66 0.37
C THR A 187 -4.77 -16.72 1.23
N THR A 188 -4.52 -15.41 1.17
CA THR A 188 -5.16 -14.43 2.04
C THR A 188 -5.35 -13.10 1.32
N ILE A 189 -6.51 -12.48 1.55
CA ILE A 189 -6.84 -11.13 1.08
C ILE A 189 -7.34 -10.32 2.29
N ASN A 190 -6.79 -9.13 2.46
CA ASN A 190 -7.43 -8.11 3.30
C ASN A 190 -8.38 -7.29 2.42
N TYR A 191 -9.58 -6.97 2.91
CA TYR A 191 -10.46 -6.00 2.26
C TYR A 191 -10.52 -4.73 3.09
N GLY A 192 -10.17 -3.60 2.46
CA GLY A 192 -10.37 -2.28 3.04
C GLY A 192 -11.85 -1.92 2.97
N VAL A 193 -12.62 -2.18 4.03
CA VAL A 193 -14.06 -1.88 4.08
C VAL A 193 -14.37 -0.65 4.92
N GLU A 194 -13.59 -0.42 5.98
CA GLU A 194 -13.60 0.70 6.91
C GLU A 194 -14.86 0.85 7.76
N SER A 195 -16.04 0.64 7.20
CA SER A 195 -17.31 0.67 7.94
C SER A 195 -18.33 -0.26 7.30
N VAL A 196 -19.32 -0.64 8.10
CA VAL A 196 -20.51 -1.41 7.66
C VAL A 196 -21.77 -0.55 7.71
N ASP A 197 -21.63 0.76 7.89
CA ASP A 197 -22.74 1.71 7.84
C ASP A 197 -22.71 2.50 6.52
N PRO A 198 -23.79 2.47 5.71
CA PRO A 198 -23.86 3.20 4.44
C PRO A 198 -23.64 4.72 4.56
N LEU A 199 -24.10 5.35 5.65
CA LEU A 199 -23.91 6.78 5.88
C LEU A 199 -22.44 7.09 6.13
N VAL A 200 -21.78 6.28 6.96
CA VAL A 200 -20.35 6.44 7.25
C VAL A 200 -19.50 6.21 6.00
N LEU A 201 -19.78 5.14 5.24
CA LEU A 201 -19.11 4.86 3.96
C LEU A 201 -19.22 6.01 2.96
N LYS A 202 -20.38 6.68 2.93
CA LYS A 202 -20.61 7.89 2.13
C LYS A 202 -19.79 9.08 2.67
N ASN A 203 -19.83 9.33 3.98
CA ASN A 203 -19.10 10.44 4.62
C ASN A 203 -17.59 10.34 4.38
N ILE A 204 -17.03 9.13 4.46
CA ILE A 204 -15.60 8.91 4.23
C ILE A 204 -15.24 8.72 2.75
N LYS A 205 -16.21 8.87 1.83
CA LYS A 205 -16.04 8.70 0.38
C LYS A 205 -15.39 7.37 0.00
N LYS A 206 -15.71 6.29 0.74
CA LYS A 206 -15.23 4.95 0.38
C LYS A 206 -15.94 4.43 -0.87
N ASN A 207 -17.21 4.83 -1.06
CA ASN A 207 -18.04 4.55 -2.24
C ASN A 207 -18.20 3.05 -2.53
N ILE A 208 -18.37 2.24 -1.48
CA ILE A 208 -18.71 0.82 -1.57
C ILE A 208 -20.02 0.54 -0.82
N THR A 209 -20.59 -0.63 -1.04
CA THR A 209 -21.86 -1.07 -0.43
C THR A 209 -21.68 -2.37 0.36
N LEU A 210 -22.56 -2.62 1.33
CA LEU A 210 -22.56 -3.87 2.10
C LEU A 210 -22.70 -5.10 1.18
N THR A 211 -23.55 -5.00 0.15
CA THR A 211 -23.73 -6.08 -0.82
C THR A 211 -22.44 -6.42 -1.56
N GLN A 212 -21.62 -5.42 -1.91
CA GLN A 212 -20.31 -5.66 -2.52
C GLN A 212 -19.36 -6.35 -1.53
N ILE A 213 -19.36 -5.93 -0.26
CA ILE A 213 -18.54 -6.56 0.80
C ILE A 213 -18.93 -8.02 0.97
N GLU A 214 -20.21 -8.31 1.21
CA GLU A 214 -20.73 -9.66 1.40
C GLU A 214 -20.43 -10.56 0.20
N LYS A 215 -20.61 -10.04 -1.03
CA LYS A 215 -20.31 -10.77 -2.27
C LYS A 215 -18.82 -11.09 -2.39
N ALA A 216 -17.94 -10.12 -2.15
CA ALA A 216 -16.49 -10.30 -2.23
C ALA A 216 -16.00 -11.34 -1.22
N VAL A 217 -16.48 -11.28 0.02
CA VAL A 217 -16.13 -12.25 1.07
C VAL A 217 -16.63 -13.65 0.70
N LYS A 218 -17.90 -13.78 0.30
CA LYS A 218 -18.51 -15.06 -0.07
C LYS A 218 -17.77 -15.76 -1.20
N ILE A 219 -17.42 -15.02 -2.27
CA ILE A 219 -16.69 -15.56 -3.41
C ILE A 219 -15.28 -16.01 -3.00
N ALA A 220 -14.54 -15.17 -2.28
CA ALA A 220 -13.18 -15.50 -1.84
C ALA A 220 -13.16 -16.76 -0.95
N ARG A 221 -14.11 -16.88 -0.02
CA ARG A 221 -14.24 -18.07 0.84
C ARG A 221 -14.64 -19.33 0.08
N LYS A 222 -15.57 -19.24 -0.87
CA LYS A 222 -15.92 -20.36 -1.76
C LYS A 222 -14.70 -20.91 -2.51
N LEU A 223 -13.72 -20.05 -2.82
CA LEU A 223 -12.46 -20.41 -3.47
C LEU A 223 -11.37 -20.86 -2.48
N GLY A 224 -11.66 -20.91 -1.17
CA GLY A 224 -10.71 -21.26 -0.12
C GLY A 224 -9.60 -20.22 0.04
N ILE A 225 -9.89 -18.93 -0.18
CA ILE A 225 -9.02 -17.81 0.17
C ILE A 225 -9.45 -17.30 1.55
N LYS A 226 -8.49 -17.14 2.46
CA LYS A 226 -8.75 -16.51 3.77
C LYS A 226 -9.05 -15.03 3.59
N VAL A 227 -10.00 -14.52 4.34
CA VAL A 227 -10.45 -13.13 4.23
C VAL A 227 -10.31 -12.42 5.56
N ASN A 228 -9.59 -11.31 5.58
CA ASN A 228 -9.64 -10.38 6.70
C ASN A 228 -10.30 -9.07 6.28
N LEU A 229 -10.94 -8.39 7.23
CA LEU A 229 -11.51 -7.06 7.02
C LEU A 229 -10.73 -6.00 7.78
N PHE A 230 -10.43 -4.89 7.10
CA PHE A 230 -9.98 -3.67 7.77
C PHE A 230 -11.20 -2.80 8.07
N LEU A 231 -11.39 -2.53 9.35
CA LEU A 231 -12.49 -1.73 9.90
C LEU A 231 -11.91 -0.57 10.70
N MET A 232 -12.63 0.55 10.67
CA MET A 232 -12.31 1.77 11.38
C MET A 232 -13.49 2.17 12.25
N ILE A 233 -13.21 2.61 13.47
CA ILE A 233 -14.19 3.23 14.38
C ILE A 233 -13.80 4.67 14.67
N GLY A 234 -14.78 5.53 14.92
CA GLY A 234 -14.57 6.96 15.14
C GLY A 234 -14.52 7.77 13.85
N ASN A 235 -15.08 7.24 12.76
CA ASN A 235 -15.27 7.98 11.51
C ASN A 235 -16.29 9.13 11.67
N PRO A 236 -16.24 10.17 10.81
CA PRO A 236 -17.30 11.16 10.73
C PRO A 236 -18.68 10.51 10.53
N GLY A 237 -19.52 10.61 11.56
CA GLY A 237 -20.85 10.00 11.60
C GLY A 237 -20.95 8.70 12.40
N ASP A 238 -19.84 8.14 12.89
CA ASP A 238 -19.88 7.02 13.82
C ASP A 238 -20.50 7.44 15.16
N THR A 239 -21.20 6.49 15.77
CA THR A 239 -21.79 6.56 17.11
C THR A 239 -21.50 5.25 17.84
N TYR A 240 -21.76 5.17 19.14
CA TYR A 240 -21.63 3.89 19.88
C TYR A 240 -22.44 2.74 19.25
N GLU A 241 -23.59 3.04 18.63
CA GLU A 241 -24.41 2.05 17.94
C GLU A 241 -23.71 1.42 16.72
N HIS A 242 -22.70 2.09 16.15
CA HIS A 242 -21.96 1.55 15.00
C HIS A 242 -21.10 0.35 15.38
N VAL A 243 -20.60 0.28 16.62
CA VAL A 243 -19.89 -0.91 17.11
C VAL A 243 -20.83 -2.12 17.11
N GLU A 244 -22.08 -1.94 17.51
CA GLU A 244 -23.10 -3.00 17.44
C GLU A 244 -23.47 -3.37 16.00
N LYS A 245 -23.45 -2.41 15.06
CA LYS A 245 -23.63 -2.71 13.62
C LYS A 245 -22.48 -3.57 13.08
N ILE A 246 -21.24 -3.25 13.45
CA ILE A 246 -20.06 -4.05 13.11
C ILE A 246 -20.20 -5.47 13.66
N LYS A 247 -20.53 -5.62 14.95
CA LYS A 247 -20.72 -6.94 15.58
C LYS A 247 -21.77 -7.76 14.84
N ARG A 248 -22.98 -7.21 14.62
CA ARG A 248 -24.05 -7.89 13.88
C ARG A 248 -23.68 -8.24 12.44
N PHE A 249 -22.83 -7.45 11.80
CA PHE A 249 -22.33 -7.76 10.46
C PHE A 249 -21.34 -8.93 10.49
N LEU A 250 -20.40 -8.93 11.43
CA LEU A 250 -19.41 -10.00 11.60
C LEU A 250 -20.06 -11.33 12.03
N ASP A 251 -21.15 -11.30 12.77
CA ASP A 251 -21.94 -12.52 13.10
C ASP A 251 -22.57 -13.16 11.84
N LYS A 252 -22.76 -12.39 10.75
CA LYS A 252 -23.36 -12.87 9.49
C LYS A 252 -22.33 -13.24 8.42
N VAL A 253 -21.16 -12.63 8.48
CA VAL A 253 -20.13 -12.77 7.46
C VAL A 253 -18.96 -13.54 8.05
N GLU A 254 -18.77 -14.76 7.58
CA GLU A 254 -17.62 -15.55 7.97
C GLU A 254 -16.34 -14.88 7.45
N VAL A 255 -15.43 -14.51 8.35
CA VAL A 255 -14.11 -13.95 8.03
C VAL A 255 -13.06 -14.63 8.90
N ASP A 256 -11.82 -14.65 8.43
CA ASP A 256 -10.69 -15.25 9.13
C ASP A 256 -10.03 -14.29 10.11
N GLY A 257 -10.26 -12.99 9.96
CA GLY A 257 -9.70 -11.96 10.83
C GLY A 257 -10.33 -10.58 10.63
N VAL A 258 -10.18 -9.75 11.66
CA VAL A 258 -10.60 -8.35 11.63
C VAL A 258 -9.46 -7.50 12.19
N HIS A 259 -9.05 -6.50 11.42
CA HIS A 259 -8.20 -5.43 11.92
C HIS A 259 -9.09 -4.23 12.21
N LEU A 260 -9.34 -3.99 13.50
CA LEU A 260 -10.10 -2.84 13.96
C LEU A 260 -9.13 -1.73 14.37
N SER A 261 -9.28 -0.54 13.78
CA SER A 261 -8.45 0.62 14.06
C SER A 261 -9.29 1.83 14.46
N MET A 262 -8.70 2.75 15.22
CA MET A 262 -9.32 4.03 15.52
C MET A 262 -8.97 5.04 14.43
N ALA A 263 -9.98 5.75 13.95
CA ALA A 263 -9.79 6.76 12.94
C ALA A 263 -8.91 7.90 13.48
N THR A 264 -7.79 8.12 12.81
CA THR A 264 -6.75 9.07 13.26
C THR A 264 -6.59 10.13 12.18
N PRO A 265 -6.96 11.40 12.42
CA PRO A 265 -6.78 12.48 11.45
C PRO A 265 -5.29 12.73 11.22
N TYR A 266 -4.88 12.81 9.95
CA TYR A 266 -3.51 13.15 9.56
C TYR A 266 -3.47 14.50 8.84
N ILE A 267 -2.38 15.24 9.01
CA ILE A 267 -2.20 16.50 8.28
C ILE A 267 -2.24 16.23 6.77
N LYS A 268 -3.09 16.96 6.04
CA LYS A 268 -3.40 16.83 4.59
C LYS A 268 -4.42 15.74 4.23
N THR A 269 -5.08 15.10 5.19
CA THR A 269 -6.33 14.36 4.92
C THR A 269 -7.52 15.33 4.94
N GLU A 270 -8.64 14.95 4.30
CA GLU A 270 -9.91 15.71 4.42
C GLU A 270 -10.61 15.40 5.77
N PHE A 271 -10.25 14.25 6.34
CA PHE A 271 -10.69 13.75 7.63
C PHE A 271 -10.45 14.73 8.79
#